data_AF-A0A2M8E0N6-F1
#
_entry.id   AF-A0A2M8E0N6-F1
#
_cell.length_a   1.000
_cell.length_b   1.000
_cell.length_c   1.000
_cell.angle_alpha   90.00
_cell.angle_beta   90.00
_cell.angle_gamma   90.00
#
_symmetry.space_group_name_H-M   'P 1'
#
loop_
_entity.id
_entity.type
_entity.pdbx_description
1 polymer ?
#
loop_
_entity_poly.entity_id
_entity_poly.type
_entity_poly.pdbx_seq_one_letter_code
_entity_poly.pdbx_strand_id
1 'polypeptide(L)'
;MESDELRLVAGNISEWARRIRELRTEEGYLILTNNDRSDLKPGQYLLETAKPQPAFARGISKETRAFVLDRNGFTCQMCGAVAGEPHPYDPSRKTRLHIGHVIDKSLGGSDDANNLKAICSVCNEGAANITLQRPDLNKLLVQVRRATAADQRALLNWLKTKFKA
;
A
#
# COMPACT_ATOMS: atom_id res chain seq x y z
N MET A 1 16.08 29.24 2.35
CA MET A 1 14.87 29.54 3.14
C MET A 1 14.91 28.73 4.41
N GLU A 2 14.49 29.33 5.52
CA GLU A 2 14.45 28.66 6.82
C GLU A 2 13.15 27.86 7.02
N SER A 3 13.18 26.87 7.91
CA SER A 3 12.01 26.05 8.25
C SER A 3 10.82 26.88 8.75
N ASP A 4 11.07 27.92 9.56
CA ASP A 4 10.02 28.79 10.07
C ASP A 4 9.37 29.62 8.97
N GLU A 5 10.14 30.07 7.97
CA GLU A 5 9.62 30.78 6.81
C GLU A 5 8.73 29.87 5.95
N LEU A 6 9.16 28.63 5.72
CA LEU A 6 8.37 27.65 4.97
C LEU A 6 7.07 27.28 5.69
N ARG A 7 7.10 27.15 7.02
CA ARG A 7 5.89 26.93 7.83
C ARG A 7 4.91 28.08 7.67
N LEU A 8 5.40 29.32 7.73
CA LEU A 8 4.57 30.52 7.57
C LEU A 8 3.94 30.59 6.17
N VAL A 9 4.74 30.39 5.12
CA VAL A 9 4.26 30.39 3.72
C VAL A 9 3.25 29.28 3.47
N ALA A 10 3.40 28.13 4.13
CA ALA A 10 2.46 27.02 4.05
C ALA A 10 1.16 27.23 4.87
N GLY A 11 0.93 28.41 5.45
CA GLY A 11 -0.26 28.71 6.23
C GLY A 11 -0.27 28.08 7.62
N ASN A 12 0.91 27.87 8.23
CA ASN A 12 1.09 27.25 9.54
C ASN A 12 0.55 25.82 9.66
N ILE A 13 0.36 25.10 8.56
CA ILE A 13 0.04 23.67 8.61
C ILE A 13 1.21 22.89 9.22
N SER A 14 0.93 21.84 10.01
CA SER A 14 1.99 20.98 10.59
C SER A 14 2.73 20.15 9.53
N GLU A 15 2.03 19.78 8.45
CA GLU A 15 2.52 18.86 7.42
C GLU A 15 3.39 19.51 6.33
N TRP A 16 3.77 20.78 6.48
CA TRP A 16 4.55 21.51 5.46
C TRP A 16 5.86 20.77 5.09
N ALA A 17 6.54 20.21 6.09
CA ALA A 17 7.79 19.48 5.89
C ALA A 17 7.57 18.20 5.06
N ARG A 18 6.38 17.60 5.13
CA ARG A 18 5.99 16.47 4.28
C ARG A 18 5.79 16.92 2.83
N ARG A 19 5.10 18.04 2.61
CA ARG A 19 4.88 18.61 1.26
C ARG A 19 6.19 18.95 0.57
N ILE A 20 7.18 19.47 1.31
CA ILE A 20 8.53 19.70 0.78
C ILE A 20 9.20 18.39 0.34
N ARG A 21 9.03 17.29 1.09
CA ARG A 21 9.56 15.98 0.67
C ARG A 21 8.87 15.47 -0.59
N GLU A 22 7.55 15.57 -0.69
CA GLU A 22 6.78 15.18 -1.89
C GLU A 22 7.23 16.00 -3.11
N LEU A 23 7.39 17.32 -2.97
CA LEU A 23 7.92 18.18 -4.03
C LEU A 23 9.33 17.74 -4.48
N ARG A 24 10.18 17.33 -3.53
CA ARG A 24 11.53 16.86 -3.80
C ARG A 24 11.57 15.49 -4.46
N THR A 25 10.77 14.54 -3.99
CA THR A 25 10.90 13.12 -4.37
C THR A 25 9.92 12.66 -5.43
N GLU A 26 8.74 13.28 -5.50
CA GLU A 26 7.62 12.87 -6.36
C GLU A 26 7.43 13.84 -7.52
N GLU A 27 7.54 15.15 -7.27
CA GLU A 27 7.32 16.20 -8.27
C GLU A 27 8.61 16.70 -8.95
N GLY A 28 9.77 16.20 -8.50
CA GLY A 28 11.06 16.43 -9.17
C GLY A 28 11.66 17.82 -9.03
N TYR A 29 11.25 18.56 -8.01
CA TYR A 29 11.92 19.80 -7.64
C TYR A 29 13.24 19.51 -6.93
N LEU A 30 14.32 20.12 -7.41
CA LEU A 30 15.65 19.96 -6.81
C LEU A 30 15.78 20.82 -5.55
N ILE A 31 15.17 20.35 -4.46
CA ILE A 31 15.20 21.00 -3.14
C ILE A 31 16.34 20.38 -2.32
N LEU A 32 17.42 21.13 -2.16
CA LEU A 32 18.62 20.73 -1.40
C LEU A 32 18.50 21.07 0.08
N THR A 33 19.12 20.26 0.93
CA THR A 33 19.26 20.47 2.38
C THR A 33 20.72 20.35 2.82
N ASN A 34 20.99 20.49 4.12
CA ASN A 34 22.31 20.29 4.73
C ASN A 34 22.92 18.90 4.49
N ASN A 35 22.14 17.91 4.07
CA ASN A 35 22.64 16.60 3.69
C ASN A 35 23.20 16.56 2.25
N ASP A 36 22.77 17.51 1.40
CA ASP A 36 23.19 17.60 0.01
C ASP A 36 24.34 18.61 -0.19
N ARG A 37 24.38 19.64 0.69
CA ARG A 37 25.31 20.77 0.61
C ARG A 37 25.82 21.14 1.99
N SER A 38 27.15 21.15 2.15
CA SER A 38 27.81 21.43 3.42
C SER A 38 27.68 22.89 3.89
N ASP A 39 27.33 23.80 3.00
CA ASP A 39 27.09 25.22 3.31
C ASP A 39 25.66 25.50 3.81
N LEU A 40 24.76 24.50 3.76
CA LEU A 40 23.42 24.59 4.34
C LEU A 40 23.42 24.08 5.78
N LYS A 41 22.73 24.81 6.67
CA LYS A 41 22.52 24.40 8.07
C LYS A 41 21.28 23.49 8.18
N PRO A 42 21.20 22.64 9.22
CA PRO A 42 19.97 21.92 9.52
C PRO A 42 18.78 22.87 9.61
N GLY A 43 17.70 22.57 8.89
CA GLY A 43 16.51 23.42 8.80
C GLY A 43 16.51 24.43 7.65
N GLN A 44 17.58 24.51 6.86
CA GLN A 44 17.65 25.30 5.63
C GLN A 44 17.32 24.46 4.40
N TYR A 45 16.57 25.07 3.49
CA TYR A 45 16.19 24.50 2.20
C TYR A 45 16.58 25.46 1.07
N LEU A 46 17.09 24.90 -0.02
CA LEU A 46 17.42 25.63 -1.24
C LEU A 46 16.76 24.97 -2.44
N LEU A 47 15.92 25.71 -3.17
CA LEU A 47 15.43 25.28 -4.48
C LEU A 47 16.46 25.67 -5.54
N GLU A 48 17.20 24.68 -6.06
CA GLU A 48 18.28 24.90 -7.04
C GLU A 48 17.73 25.38 -8.40
N THR A 49 16.62 24.80 -8.83
CA THR A 49 15.93 25.14 -10.09
C THR A 49 14.42 25.15 -9.89
N ALA A 50 13.76 26.18 -10.42
CA ALA A 50 12.30 26.26 -10.44
C ALA A 50 11.65 25.31 -11.47
N LYS A 51 12.44 24.79 -12.42
CA LYS A 51 11.97 23.78 -13.38
C LYS A 51 12.11 22.39 -12.75
N PRO A 52 11.01 21.63 -12.57
CA PRO A 52 11.09 20.26 -12.10
C PRO A 52 11.85 19.40 -13.10
N GLN A 53 12.75 18.56 -12.60
CA GLN A 53 13.38 17.50 -13.38
C GLN A 53 12.45 16.27 -13.38
N PRO A 54 12.61 15.32 -14.32
CA PRO A 54 11.87 14.07 -14.28
C PRO A 54 12.17 13.30 -12.97
N ALA A 55 11.32 13.44 -11.96
CA ALA A 55 11.36 12.57 -10.80
C ALA A 55 10.69 11.25 -11.15
N PHE A 56 11.46 10.18 -11.05
CA PHE A 56 10.86 8.88 -10.82
C PHE A 56 10.47 8.86 -9.35
N ALA A 57 9.19 9.08 -9.05
CA ALA A 57 8.66 8.83 -7.72
C ALA A 57 9.24 7.49 -7.21
N ARG A 58 9.66 7.43 -5.95
CA ARG A 58 10.02 6.16 -5.30
C ARG A 58 8.76 5.32 -5.13
N GLY A 59 8.24 4.83 -6.24
CA GLY A 59 7.21 3.82 -6.30
C GLY A 59 7.83 2.47 -5.99
N ILE A 60 6.98 1.57 -5.53
CA ILE A 60 7.32 0.15 -5.44
C ILE A 60 7.82 -0.29 -6.82
N SER A 61 9.04 -0.83 -6.87
CA SER A 61 9.65 -1.26 -8.13
C SER A 61 8.79 -2.32 -8.83
N LYS A 62 8.95 -2.46 -10.14
CA LYS A 62 8.19 -3.47 -10.91
C LYS A 62 8.49 -4.88 -10.42
N GLU A 63 9.74 -5.11 -10.03
CA GLU A 63 10.25 -6.36 -9.49
C GLU A 63 9.58 -6.66 -8.14
N THR A 64 9.56 -5.71 -7.21
CA THR A 64 8.89 -5.87 -5.91
C THR A 64 7.40 -6.06 -6.09
N ARG A 65 6.77 -5.33 -7.02
CA ARG A 65 5.35 -5.50 -7.34
C ARG A 65 5.05 -6.90 -7.85
N ALA A 66 5.84 -7.40 -8.81
CA ALA A 66 5.67 -8.74 -9.36
C ALA A 66 5.85 -9.81 -8.28
N PHE A 67 6.90 -9.69 -7.46
CA PHE A 67 7.15 -10.59 -6.33
C PHE A 67 5.99 -10.62 -5.33
N VAL A 68 5.47 -9.46 -4.92
CA VAL A 68 4.36 -9.37 -3.95
C VAL A 68 3.09 -9.99 -4.52
N LEU A 69 2.78 -9.76 -5.81
CA LEU A 69 1.62 -10.36 -6.47
C LEU A 69 1.73 -11.89 -6.55
N ASP A 70 2.89 -12.39 -6.97
CA ASP A 70 3.17 -13.82 -7.09
C ASP A 70 3.10 -14.53 -5.73
N ARG A 71 3.79 -13.98 -4.71
CA ARG A 71 3.72 -14.45 -3.31
C ARG A 71 2.29 -14.47 -2.77
N ASN A 72 1.44 -13.56 -3.23
CA ASN A 72 0.04 -13.46 -2.83
C ASN A 72 -0.91 -14.25 -3.75
N GLY A 73 -0.36 -15.06 -4.65
CA GLY A 73 -1.11 -15.92 -5.56
C GLY A 73 -2.06 -15.16 -6.46
N PHE A 74 -1.73 -13.91 -6.80
CA PHE A 74 -2.61 -13.00 -7.55
C PHE A 74 -4.01 -12.87 -6.94
N THR A 75 -4.10 -12.91 -5.61
CA THR A 75 -5.35 -12.74 -4.86
C THR A 75 -5.27 -11.59 -3.86
N CYS A 76 -6.40 -10.91 -3.67
CA CYS A 76 -6.56 -9.92 -2.61
C CYS A 76 -6.36 -10.59 -1.24
N GLN A 77 -5.39 -10.08 -0.46
CA GLN A 77 -5.09 -10.62 0.88
C GLN A 77 -6.12 -10.25 1.95
N MET A 78 -7.17 -9.51 1.58
CA MET A 78 -8.28 -9.15 2.48
C MET A 78 -9.54 -9.94 2.19
N CYS A 79 -10.00 -10.00 0.94
CA CYS A 79 -11.25 -10.67 0.56
C CYS A 79 -11.07 -11.94 -0.29
N GLY A 80 -9.85 -12.25 -0.75
CA GLY A 80 -9.57 -13.42 -1.58
C GLY A 80 -9.95 -13.28 -3.06
N ALA A 81 -10.43 -12.11 -3.52
CA ALA A 81 -10.75 -11.88 -4.93
C ALA A 81 -9.52 -12.09 -5.83
N VAL A 82 -9.69 -12.80 -6.95
CA VAL A 82 -8.64 -13.21 -7.88
C VAL A 82 -8.48 -12.18 -8.99
N ALA A 83 -7.24 -11.79 -9.30
CA ALA A 83 -6.96 -10.83 -10.36
C ALA A 83 -7.58 -11.26 -11.71
N GLY A 84 -8.28 -10.34 -12.38
CA GLY A 84 -8.86 -10.58 -13.71
C GLY A 84 -10.22 -11.29 -13.72
N GLU A 85 -10.62 -11.94 -12.62
CA GLU A 85 -11.95 -12.55 -12.47
C GLU A 85 -13.01 -11.53 -12.04
N PRO A 86 -14.31 -11.77 -12.31
CA PRO A 86 -15.39 -10.98 -11.73
C PRO A 86 -15.25 -10.84 -10.21
N HIS A 87 -15.43 -9.63 -9.68
CA HIS A 87 -15.27 -9.41 -8.25
C HIS A 87 -16.42 -10.05 -7.44
N PRO A 88 -16.18 -10.71 -6.30
CA PRO A 88 -17.23 -11.40 -5.54
C PRO A 88 -18.38 -10.48 -5.05
N TYR A 89 -18.07 -9.22 -4.74
CA TYR A 89 -19.06 -8.23 -4.31
C TYR A 89 -19.60 -7.36 -5.45
N ASP A 90 -19.00 -7.46 -6.63
CA ASP A 90 -19.46 -6.74 -7.81
C ASP A 90 -19.09 -7.52 -9.08
N PRO A 91 -19.93 -8.49 -9.48
CA PRO A 91 -19.67 -9.34 -10.63
C PRO A 91 -19.59 -8.59 -11.97
N SER A 92 -20.05 -7.34 -12.03
CA SER A 92 -20.01 -6.53 -13.25
C SER A 92 -18.61 -6.02 -13.61
N ARG A 93 -17.67 -6.07 -12.65
CA ARG A 93 -16.30 -5.57 -12.82
C ARG A 93 -15.27 -6.67 -12.58
N LYS A 94 -14.20 -6.65 -13.39
CA LYS A 94 -13.02 -7.49 -13.15
C LYS A 94 -12.22 -6.98 -11.95
N THR A 95 -11.78 -7.90 -11.12
CA THR A 95 -10.93 -7.63 -9.95
C THR A 95 -9.58 -7.08 -10.40
N ARG A 96 -9.26 -5.86 -9.96
CA ARG A 96 -7.96 -5.23 -10.12
C ARG A 96 -7.25 -5.17 -8.77
N LEU A 97 -6.00 -5.63 -8.75
CA LEU A 97 -5.15 -5.64 -7.56
C LEU A 97 -4.20 -4.43 -7.53
N HIS A 98 -4.08 -3.86 -6.34
CA HIS A 98 -3.14 -2.84 -5.93
C HIS A 98 -2.14 -3.43 -4.94
N ILE A 99 -1.02 -2.73 -4.74
CA ILE A 99 -0.09 -3.03 -3.66
C ILE A 99 -0.38 -2.05 -2.53
N GLY A 100 -0.82 -2.58 -1.40
CA GLY A 100 -1.03 -1.82 -0.17
C GLY A 100 0.04 -2.15 0.86
N HIS A 101 0.29 -1.23 1.78
CA HIS A 101 1.16 -1.48 2.91
C HIS A 101 0.43 -2.26 4.02
N VAL A 102 1.17 -3.04 4.80
CA VAL A 102 0.67 -3.69 6.02
C VAL A 102 0.69 -2.69 7.16
N ILE A 103 1.82 -1.99 7.33
CA ILE A 103 1.97 -0.80 8.15
C ILE A 103 2.00 0.39 7.20
N ASP A 104 1.09 1.35 7.34
CA ASP A 104 1.02 2.51 6.46
C ASP A 104 2.32 3.32 6.46
N LYS A 105 2.65 3.93 5.31
CA LYS A 105 3.80 4.84 5.17
C LYS A 105 3.77 5.98 6.18
N SER A 106 2.59 6.52 6.50
CA SER A 106 2.43 7.58 7.52
C SER A 106 2.81 7.13 8.93
N LEU A 107 2.74 5.83 9.19
CA LEU A 107 3.09 5.19 10.46
C LEU A 107 4.48 4.55 10.43
N GLY A 108 5.31 4.90 9.43
CA GLY A 108 6.68 4.41 9.31
C GLY A 108 6.83 3.08 8.56
N GLY A 109 5.81 2.64 7.83
CA GLY A 109 5.90 1.46 6.97
C GLY A 109 6.91 1.59 5.83
N SER A 110 7.70 0.55 5.59
CA SER A 110 8.66 0.48 4.48
C SER A 110 8.03 0.01 3.16
N ASP A 111 8.72 0.25 2.04
CA ASP A 111 8.36 -0.31 0.72
C ASP A 111 8.96 -1.72 0.49
N ASP A 112 9.47 -2.37 1.54
CA ASP A 112 9.98 -3.72 1.45
C ASP A 112 8.84 -4.71 1.20
N ALA A 113 9.09 -5.74 0.38
CA ALA A 113 8.07 -6.74 0.06
C ALA A 113 7.37 -7.34 1.30
N ASN A 114 8.07 -7.44 2.44
CA ASN A 114 7.53 -7.94 3.70
C ASN A 114 6.44 -7.03 4.31
N ASN A 115 6.50 -5.73 4.06
CA ASN A 115 5.50 -4.76 4.50
C ASN A 115 4.44 -4.46 3.42
N LEU A 116 4.47 -5.17 2.28
CA LEU A 116 3.53 -4.98 1.19
C LEU A 116 2.60 -6.17 1.05
N LYS A 117 1.37 -5.94 0.57
CA LYS A 117 0.37 -6.97 0.28
C LYS A 117 -0.46 -6.61 -0.95
N ALA A 118 -0.93 -7.62 -1.68
CA ALA A 118 -1.90 -7.43 -2.75
C ALA A 118 -3.31 -7.20 -2.19
N ILE A 119 -4.01 -6.17 -2.67
CA ILE A 119 -5.36 -5.81 -2.23
C ILE A 119 -6.23 -5.42 -3.43
N CYS A 120 -7.51 -5.82 -3.48
CA CYS A 120 -8.38 -5.42 -4.60
C CYS A 120 -8.82 -3.96 -4.48
N SER A 121 -9.30 -3.37 -5.57
CA SER A 121 -9.79 -1.98 -5.59
C SER A 121 -10.89 -1.73 -4.55
N VAL A 122 -11.83 -2.68 -4.38
CA VAL A 122 -12.91 -2.57 -3.39
C VAL A 122 -12.37 -2.55 -1.95
N CYS A 123 -11.43 -3.43 -1.61
CA CYS A 123 -10.82 -3.42 -0.28
C CYS A 123 -9.87 -2.22 -0.09
N ASN A 124 -9.21 -1.77 -1.14
CA ASN A 124 -8.33 -0.61 -1.10
C ASN A 124 -9.12 0.69 -0.83
N GLU A 125 -10.27 0.84 -1.49
CA GLU A 125 -11.14 2.01 -1.36
C GLU A 125 -12.02 1.95 -0.10
N GLY A 126 -12.42 0.76 0.35
CA GLY A 126 -13.44 0.60 1.40
C GLY A 126 -13.00 0.00 2.74
N ALA A 127 -11.81 -0.61 2.85
CA ALA A 127 -11.58 -1.57 3.94
C ALA A 127 -10.41 -1.29 4.90
N ALA A 128 -9.63 -0.21 4.73
CA ALA A 128 -8.59 0.14 5.69
C ALA A 128 -9.12 0.36 7.12
N ASN A 129 -10.38 0.82 7.27
CA ASN A 129 -10.98 1.15 8.56
C ASN A 129 -12.05 0.17 9.08
N ILE A 130 -12.44 -0.86 8.30
CA ILE A 130 -13.71 -1.59 8.55
C ILE A 130 -13.56 -3.12 8.59
N THR A 131 -12.58 -3.72 7.92
CA THR A 131 -12.58 -5.18 7.76
C THR A 131 -11.74 -5.94 8.77
N LEU A 132 -12.32 -7.04 9.26
CA LEU A 132 -11.73 -8.01 10.20
C LEU A 132 -10.38 -8.55 9.72
N GLN A 133 -9.47 -8.73 10.68
CA GLN A 133 -8.19 -9.40 10.45
C GLN A 133 -8.39 -10.78 9.83
N ARG A 134 -7.47 -11.13 8.92
CA ARG A 134 -7.40 -12.45 8.33
C ARG A 134 -7.34 -13.53 9.43
N PRO A 135 -8.22 -14.54 9.40
CA PRO A 135 -8.11 -15.66 10.30
C PRO A 135 -6.88 -16.52 9.95
N ASP A 136 -6.07 -16.82 10.96
CA ASP A 136 -5.04 -17.85 10.89
C ASP A 136 -5.67 -19.26 10.83
N LEU A 137 -4.84 -20.30 10.61
CA LEU A 137 -5.31 -21.68 10.50
C LEU A 137 -6.14 -22.11 11.73
N ASN A 138 -5.74 -21.69 12.94
CA ASN A 138 -6.46 -22.05 14.16
C ASN A 138 -7.85 -21.40 14.18
N LYS A 139 -7.94 -20.13 13.81
CA LYS A 139 -9.22 -19.40 13.69
C LYS A 139 -10.12 -20.04 12.63
N LEU A 140 -9.57 -20.44 11.49
CA LEU A 140 -10.31 -21.17 10.45
C LEU A 140 -10.83 -22.52 10.98
N LEU A 141 -9.99 -23.32 11.62
CA LEU A 141 -10.39 -24.62 12.15
C LEU A 141 -11.48 -24.53 13.21
N VAL A 142 -11.42 -23.52 14.09
CA VAL A 142 -12.48 -23.27 15.08
C VAL A 142 -13.81 -22.96 14.41
N GLN A 143 -13.82 -22.11 13.38
CA GLN A 143 -15.05 -21.79 12.65
C GLN A 143 -15.62 -23.01 11.92
N VAL A 144 -14.76 -23.77 11.23
CA VAL A 144 -15.17 -24.96 10.48
C VAL A 144 -15.73 -26.05 11.40
N ARG A 145 -15.10 -26.31 12.55
CA ARG A 145 -15.57 -27.34 13.51
C ARG A 145 -16.95 -27.04 14.09
N ARG A 146 -17.32 -25.75 14.20
CA ARG A 146 -18.62 -25.32 14.73
C ARG A 146 -19.72 -25.27 13.68
N ALA A 147 -19.35 -25.28 12.39
CA ALA A 147 -20.32 -25.28 11.30
C ALA A 147 -21.05 -26.63 11.20
N THR A 148 -22.22 -26.64 10.55
CA THR A 148 -22.99 -27.89 10.36
C THR A 148 -22.23 -28.86 9.47
N ALA A 149 -22.55 -30.15 9.56
CA ALA A 149 -21.94 -31.15 8.68
C ALA A 149 -22.23 -30.89 7.19
N ALA A 150 -23.35 -30.25 6.84
CA ALA A 150 -23.66 -29.84 5.47
C ALA A 150 -22.68 -28.76 4.99
N ASP A 151 -22.46 -27.73 5.80
CA ASP A 151 -21.55 -26.62 5.46
C ASP A 151 -20.10 -27.07 5.40
N GLN A 152 -19.67 -27.94 6.33
CA GLN A 152 -18.32 -28.52 6.30
C GLN A 152 -18.06 -29.30 5.01
N ARG A 153 -19.05 -30.09 4.54
CA ARG A 153 -18.96 -30.82 3.27
C ARG A 153 -18.97 -29.90 2.06
N ALA A 154 -19.78 -28.84 2.07
CA ALA A 154 -19.79 -27.83 1.02
C ALA A 154 -18.43 -27.12 0.91
N LEU A 155 -17.86 -26.72 2.06
CA LEU A 155 -16.52 -26.15 2.13
C LEU A 155 -15.46 -27.13 1.62
N LEU A 156 -15.51 -28.39 2.04
CA LEU A 156 -14.57 -29.42 1.56
C LEU A 156 -14.63 -29.60 0.04
N ASN A 157 -15.84 -29.68 -0.53
CA ASN A 157 -16.02 -29.81 -1.96
C ASN A 157 -15.46 -28.59 -2.72
N TRP A 158 -15.70 -27.39 -2.21
CA TRP A 158 -15.11 -26.17 -2.77
C TRP A 158 -13.58 -26.19 -2.69
N LEU A 159 -13.00 -26.56 -1.54
CA LEU A 159 -11.55 -26.68 -1.37
C LEU A 159 -10.95 -27.71 -2.34
N LYS A 160 -11.60 -28.87 -2.51
CA LYS A 160 -11.18 -29.90 -3.48
C LYS A 160 -11.22 -29.38 -4.91
N THR A 161 -12.21 -28.58 -5.30
CA THR A 161 -12.25 -27.96 -6.63
C THR A 161 -11.14 -26.92 -6.79
N LYS A 162 -10.89 -26.12 -5.76
CA LYS A 162 -9.90 -25.04 -5.77
C LYS A 162 -8.45 -25.55 -5.83
N PHE A 163 -8.15 -26.68 -5.20
CA PHE A 163 -6.79 -27.22 -5.05
C PHE A 163 -6.55 -28.51 -5.86
N LYS A 164 -7.38 -28.78 -6.86
CA LYS A 164 -7.07 -29.83 -7.84
C LYS A 164 -5.83 -29.41 -8.64
N ALA A 165 -4.80 -30.27 -8.61
CA ALA A 165 -3.70 -30.27 -9.58
C ALA A 165 -4.21 -30.76 -10.94
#